data_AF-A0A1K0GXL5-F1
#
_entry.id   AF-A0A1K0GXL5-F1
#
_cell.length_a   1.000
_cell.length_b   1.000
_cell.length_c   1.000
_cell.angle_alpha   90.00
_cell.angle_beta   90.00
_cell.angle_gamma   90.00
#
_symmetry.space_group_name_H-M   'P 1'
#
loop_
_entity.id
_entity.type
_entity.pdbx_description
1 polymer ?
#
loop_
_entity_poly.entity_id
_entity_poly.type
_entity_poly.pdbx_seq_one_letter_code
_entity_poly.pdbx_strand_id
1 'polypeptide(L)'
;MPLVIPDSSQIPTVVGDYSTVTTEALRGLNAETLVYEIKRLQDSVVRLEDSNRQIEQFVQETGNELDDNDRKEMKNACVDNDGTIFKQNDVVEKLFDVLEEKTGYQDTQAHYGLTRPSNTAASAASTDQAPMQEDSEGVFL
;
A
#
# COMPACT_ATOMS: atom_id res chain seq x y z
N MET A 1 -30.75 -26.77 6.67
CA MET A 1 -30.32 -25.75 7.64
C MET A 1 -29.94 -24.51 6.84
N PRO A 2 -30.51 -23.32 7.09
CA PRO A 2 -30.07 -22.11 6.40
C PRO A 2 -28.70 -21.69 6.96
N LEU A 3 -27.76 -21.40 6.05
CA LEU A 3 -26.45 -20.84 6.38
C LEU A 3 -26.63 -19.42 6.90
N VAL A 4 -26.34 -19.21 8.18
CA VAL A 4 -26.22 -17.87 8.77
C VAL A 4 -24.86 -17.33 8.32
N ILE A 5 -24.87 -16.47 7.29
CA ILE A 5 -23.70 -15.67 6.95
C ILE A 5 -23.68 -14.54 7.99
N PRO A 6 -22.63 -14.41 8.83
CA PRO A 6 -22.53 -13.26 9.72
C PRO A 6 -22.47 -12.00 8.86
N ASP A 7 -23.38 -11.08 9.14
CA ASP A 7 -23.53 -9.82 8.44
C ASP A 7 -22.34 -8.91 8.78
N SER A 8 -21.28 -8.95 7.96
CA SER A 8 -20.11 -8.07 8.07
C SER A 8 -20.37 -6.62 7.61
N SER A 9 -21.64 -6.21 7.45
CA SER A 9 -22.00 -4.89 6.91
C SER A 9 -21.82 -3.70 7.87
N GLN A 10 -21.27 -3.90 9.08
CA GLN A 10 -21.03 -2.82 10.04
C GLN A 10 -19.55 -2.55 10.34
N ILE A 11 -18.63 -2.94 9.45
CA ILE A 11 -17.26 -2.43 9.55
C ILE A 11 -17.30 -0.99 9.03
N PRO A 12 -17.06 0.04 9.86
CA PRO A 12 -17.11 1.44 9.43
C PRO A 12 -16.15 1.61 8.26
N THR A 13 -16.73 1.65 7.07
CA THR A 13 -15.98 1.70 5.82
C THR A 13 -15.59 3.17 5.71
N VAL A 14 -14.30 3.49 5.80
CA VAL A 14 -13.80 4.87 5.60
C VAL A 14 -13.91 5.17 4.09
N VAL A 15 -15.15 5.30 3.62
CA VAL A 15 -15.51 5.39 2.21
C VAL A 15 -15.98 6.80 1.96
N GLY A 16 -15.14 7.59 1.31
CA GLY A 16 -15.58 8.84 0.72
C GLY A 16 -14.44 9.79 0.43
N ASP A 17 -13.57 10.03 1.42
CA ASP A 17 -12.52 11.04 1.29
C ASP A 17 -11.24 10.64 2.02
N TYR A 18 -10.41 9.84 1.35
CA TYR A 18 -9.09 9.43 1.80
C TYR A 18 -8.17 10.62 2.13
N SER A 19 -8.45 11.80 1.56
CA SER A 19 -7.69 13.03 1.79
C SER A 19 -7.87 13.61 3.21
N THR A 20 -8.92 13.18 3.93
CA THR A 20 -9.28 13.71 5.26
C THR A 20 -8.99 12.72 6.40
N VAL A 21 -8.45 11.54 6.09
CA VAL A 21 -8.18 10.51 7.09
C VAL A 21 -6.96 10.91 7.92
N THR A 22 -7.20 11.22 9.20
CA THR A 22 -6.14 11.51 10.17
C THR A 22 -5.79 10.27 10.99
N THR A 23 -4.55 10.17 11.45
CA THR A 23 -4.06 9.04 12.25
C THR A 23 -4.79 8.92 13.60
N GLU A 24 -5.26 10.03 14.16
CA GLU A 24 -6.03 10.07 15.40
C GLU A 24 -7.39 9.40 15.25
N ALA A 25 -8.07 9.60 14.11
CA ALA A 25 -9.33 8.93 13.81
C ALA A 25 -9.12 7.41 13.68
N LEU A 26 -8.00 6.99 13.08
CA LEU A 26 -7.64 5.58 12.91
C LEU A 26 -7.29 4.90 14.24
N ARG A 27 -6.67 5.61 15.19
CA ARG A 27 -6.31 5.06 16.51
C ARG A 27 -7.54 4.58 17.32
N GLY A 28 -8.69 5.21 17.09
CA GLY A 28 -9.97 4.82 17.67
C GLY A 28 -10.54 3.49 17.17
N LEU A 29 -10.01 2.95 16.06
CA LEU A 29 -10.48 1.69 15.45
C LEU A 29 -9.79 0.46 16.06
N ASN A 30 -10.45 -0.69 15.99
CA ASN A 30 -9.89 -1.97 16.45
C ASN A 30 -8.87 -2.52 15.45
N ALA A 31 -7.93 -3.34 15.92
CA ALA A 31 -6.89 -3.93 15.06
C ALA A 31 -7.48 -4.75 13.89
N GLU A 32 -8.55 -5.52 14.13
CA GLU A 32 -9.25 -6.25 13.06
C GLU A 32 -9.87 -5.32 12.00
N THR A 33 -10.42 -4.18 12.44
CA THR A 33 -10.96 -3.16 11.54
C THR A 33 -9.86 -2.53 10.69
N LEU A 34 -8.69 -2.25 11.27
CA LEU A 34 -7.52 -1.73 10.55
C LEU A 34 -7.03 -2.74 9.50
N VAL A 35 -6.90 -4.02 9.88
CA VAL A 35 -6.49 -5.09 8.95
C VAL A 35 -7.48 -5.24 7.80
N TYR A 36 -8.78 -5.22 8.08
CA TYR A 36 -9.82 -5.28 7.05
C TYR A 36 -9.73 -4.09 6.09
N GLU A 37 -9.56 -2.88 6.63
CA GLU A 37 -9.43 -1.65 5.86
C GLU A 37 -8.22 -1.72 4.92
N ILE A 38 -7.06 -2.15 5.43
CA ILE A 38 -5.84 -2.32 4.63
C ILE A 38 -6.08 -3.28 3.47
N LYS A 39 -6.70 -4.45 3.72
CA LYS A 39 -7.01 -5.43 2.66
C LYS A 39 -7.94 -4.84 1.61
N ARG A 40 -9.00 -4.16 2.03
CA ARG A 40 -9.95 -3.54 1.11
C ARG A 40 -9.28 -2.51 0.20
N LEU A 41 -8.38 -1.69 0.76
CA LEU A 41 -7.64 -0.68 0.00
C LEU A 41 -6.62 -1.32 -0.94
N GLN A 42 -5.90 -2.35 -0.52
CA GLN A 42 -5.00 -3.11 -1.40
C GLN A 42 -5.76 -3.75 -2.58
N ASP A 43 -6.90 -4.38 -2.32
CA ASP A 43 -7.76 -4.94 -3.37
C ASP A 43 -8.24 -3.85 -4.35
N SER A 44 -8.51 -2.64 -3.84
CA SER A 44 -8.90 -1.49 -4.65
C SER A 44 -7.75 -1.00 -5.53
N VAL A 45 -6.53 -0.90 -4.99
CA VAL A 45 -5.33 -0.55 -5.74
C VAL A 45 -5.08 -1.55 -6.87
N VAL A 46 -5.12 -2.86 -6.58
CA VAL A 46 -4.92 -3.90 -7.60
C VAL A 46 -5.94 -3.77 -8.74
N ARG A 47 -7.21 -3.46 -8.45
CA ARG A 47 -8.22 -3.24 -9.48
C ARG A 47 -7.98 -1.99 -10.31
N LEU A 48 -7.49 -0.90 -9.70
CA LEU A 48 -7.15 0.33 -10.42
C LEU A 48 -5.93 0.13 -11.32
N GLU A 49 -4.90 -0.56 -10.83
CA GLU A 49 -3.72 -0.94 -11.64
C GLU A 49 -4.11 -1.84 -12.82
N ASP A 50 -4.99 -2.82 -12.57
CA ASP A 50 -5.54 -3.68 -13.62
C ASP A 50 -6.33 -2.88 -14.67
N SER A 51 -7.15 -1.92 -14.22
CA SER A 51 -7.88 -1.00 -15.09
C SER A 51 -6.93 -0.15 -15.94
N ASN A 52 -5.85 0.38 -15.36
CA ASN A 52 -4.85 1.16 -16.11
C ASN A 52 -4.18 0.30 -17.17
N ARG A 53 -3.79 -0.92 -16.82
CA ARG A 53 -3.21 -1.87 -17.79
C ARG A 53 -4.17 -2.16 -18.95
N GLN A 54 -5.46 -2.35 -18.68
CA GLN A 54 -6.48 -2.57 -19.71
C GLN A 54 -6.64 -1.35 -20.63
N ILE A 55 -6.67 -0.13 -20.07
CA ILE A 55 -6.76 1.10 -20.85
C ILE A 55 -5.52 1.26 -21.73
N GLU A 56 -4.33 1.05 -21.20
CA GLU A 56 -3.08 1.14 -21.96
C GLU A 56 -3.02 0.10 -23.08
N GLN A 57 -3.44 -1.13 -22.81
CA GLN A 57 -3.53 -2.18 -23.82
C GLN A 57 -4.52 -1.80 -24.93
N PHE A 58 -5.69 -1.29 -24.57
CA PHE A 58 -6.68 -0.81 -25.54
C PHE A 58 -6.12 0.31 -26.42
N VAL A 59 -5.42 1.27 -25.83
CA VAL A 59 -4.77 2.37 -26.56
C VAL A 59 -3.63 1.86 -27.47
N GLN A 60 -2.89 0.83 -27.06
CA GLN A 60 -1.85 0.23 -27.91
C GLN A 60 -2.44 -0.54 -29.10
N GLU A 61 -3.51 -1.30 -28.87
CA GLU A 61 -4.15 -2.15 -29.90
C GLU A 61 -4.99 -1.32 -30.88
N THR A 62 -5.74 -0.33 -30.38
CA THR A 62 -6.72 0.44 -31.16
C THR A 62 -6.25 1.86 -31.45
N GLY A 63 -5.03 2.22 -31.02
CA GLY A 63 -4.54 3.60 -31.05
C GLY A 63 -4.50 4.25 -32.43
N ASN A 64 -4.44 3.48 -33.52
CA ASN A 64 -4.50 4.05 -34.86
C ASN A 64 -5.91 4.44 -35.32
N GLU A 65 -6.94 3.94 -34.64
CA GLU A 65 -8.36 4.24 -34.90
C GLU A 65 -8.89 5.33 -33.97
N LEU A 66 -8.19 5.60 -32.86
CA LEU A 66 -8.51 6.67 -31.93
C LEU A 66 -8.03 8.02 -32.44
N ASP A 67 -8.86 9.04 -32.29
CA ASP A 67 -8.42 10.41 -32.48
C ASP A 67 -7.53 10.89 -31.32
N ASP A 68 -6.90 12.06 -31.50
CA ASP A 68 -6.01 12.63 -30.49
C ASP A 68 -6.73 12.98 -29.19
N ASN A 69 -8.04 13.26 -29.25
CA ASN A 69 -8.84 13.61 -28.08
C ASN A 69 -9.18 12.36 -27.26
N ASP A 70 -9.60 11.28 -27.90
CA ASP A 70 -9.88 9.99 -27.28
C ASP A 70 -8.62 9.44 -26.60
N ARG A 71 -7.48 9.49 -27.29
CA ARG A 71 -6.19 9.07 -26.72
C ARG A 71 -5.81 9.87 -25.48
N LYS A 72 -6.07 11.18 -25.51
CA LYS A 72 -5.81 12.08 -24.39
C LYS A 72 -6.75 11.79 -23.21
N GLU A 73 -8.02 11.51 -23.47
CA GLU A 73 -9.00 11.17 -22.43
C GLU A 73 -8.63 9.86 -21.74
N MET A 74 -8.28 8.82 -22.50
CA MET A 74 -7.81 7.54 -21.96
C MET A 74 -6.55 7.72 -21.09
N LYS A 75 -5.61 8.56 -21.55
CA LYS A 75 -4.41 8.89 -20.76
C LYS A 75 -4.77 9.63 -19.47
N ASN A 76 -5.70 10.59 -19.52
CA ASN A 76 -6.15 11.31 -18.34
C ASN A 76 -6.83 10.35 -17.34
N ALA A 77 -7.61 9.38 -17.81
CA ALA A 77 -8.22 8.36 -16.96
C ALA A 77 -7.16 7.54 -16.20
N CYS A 78 -6.06 7.15 -16.86
CA CYS A 78 -4.94 6.50 -16.17
C CYS A 78 -4.31 7.40 -15.11
N VAL A 79 -4.10 8.69 -15.42
CA VAL A 79 -3.52 9.67 -14.48
C VAL A 79 -4.43 9.90 -13.26
N ASP A 80 -5.75 9.97 -13.45
CA ASP A 80 -6.71 10.13 -12.37
C ASP A 80 -6.76 8.88 -11.47
N ASN A 81 -6.67 7.69 -12.08
CA ASN A 81 -6.54 6.43 -11.36
C ASN A 81 -5.24 6.36 -10.58
N ASP A 82 -4.10 6.78 -11.15
CA ASP A 82 -2.80 6.85 -10.45
C ASP A 82 -2.86 7.80 -9.26
N GLY A 83 -3.51 8.96 -9.43
CA GLY A 83 -3.77 9.89 -8.33
C GLY A 83 -4.61 9.28 -7.21
N THR A 84 -5.54 8.39 -7.56
CA THR A 84 -6.37 7.65 -6.58
C THR A 84 -5.56 6.55 -5.90
N ILE A 85 -4.74 5.79 -6.63
CA ILE A 85 -3.82 4.80 -6.10
C ILE A 85 -2.87 5.43 -5.09
N PHE A 86 -2.28 6.58 -5.42
CA PHE A 86 -1.37 7.30 -4.53
C PHE A 86 -2.04 7.66 -3.19
N LYS A 87 -3.26 8.23 -3.23
CA LYS A 87 -4.02 8.56 -2.02
C LYS A 87 -4.38 7.34 -1.19
N GLN A 88 -4.77 6.24 -1.84
CA GLN A 88 -5.09 5.00 -1.15
C GLN A 88 -3.86 4.39 -0.48
N ASN A 89 -2.70 4.43 -1.14
CA ASN A 89 -1.44 3.96 -0.57
C ASN A 89 -0.99 4.80 0.64
N ASP A 90 -1.15 6.13 0.61
CA ASP A 90 -0.89 7.00 1.78
C ASP A 90 -1.77 6.63 2.98
N VAL A 91 -3.05 6.33 2.74
CA VAL A 91 -3.95 5.86 3.81
C VAL A 91 -3.55 4.47 4.32
N VAL A 92 -3.16 3.57 3.42
CA VAL A 92 -2.66 2.24 3.81
C VAL A 92 -1.42 2.38 4.70
N GLU A 93 -0.49 3.27 4.38
CA GLU A 93 0.70 3.53 5.19
C GLU A 93 0.32 3.99 6.62
N LYS A 94 -0.61 4.94 6.73
CA LYS A 94 -1.13 5.41 8.04
C LYS A 94 -1.82 4.30 8.83
N LEU A 95 -2.59 3.43 8.15
CA LEU A 95 -3.25 2.29 8.79
C LEU A 95 -2.23 1.28 9.32
N PHE A 96 -1.13 1.04 8.58
CA PHE A 96 -0.03 0.21 9.03
C PHE A 96 0.66 0.78 10.27
N ASP A 97 0.95 2.08 10.28
CA ASP A 97 1.60 2.73 11.43
C ASP A 97 0.74 2.61 12.70
N VAL A 98 -0.56 2.83 12.58
CA VAL A 98 -1.50 2.71 13.72
C VAL A 98 -1.66 1.24 14.14
N LEU A 99 -1.64 0.29 13.20
CA LEU A 99 -1.72 -1.13 13.50
C LEU A 99 -0.45 -1.61 14.24
N GLU A 100 0.73 -1.17 13.81
CA GLU A 100 2.01 -1.45 14.46
C GLU A 100 2.05 -0.83 15.86
N GLU A 101 1.65 0.44 16.02
CA GLU A 101 1.53 1.13 17.32
C GLU A 101 0.62 0.33 18.28
N LYS A 102 -0.50 -0.19 17.78
CA LYS A 102 -1.51 -0.87 18.60
C LYS A 102 -1.13 -2.29 18.97
N THR A 103 -0.51 -3.02 18.06
CA THR A 103 -0.21 -4.45 18.26
C THR A 103 1.19 -4.71 18.78
N GLY A 104 2.11 -3.76 18.61
CA GLY A 104 3.52 -3.91 18.94
C GLY A 104 4.30 -4.87 18.03
N TYR A 105 3.67 -5.38 16.96
CA TYR A 105 4.34 -6.24 16.00
C TYR A 105 5.05 -5.41 14.93
N GLN A 106 6.38 -5.42 14.94
CA GLN A 106 7.18 -4.79 13.87
C GLN A 106 6.98 -5.45 12.50
N ASP A 107 6.51 -6.70 12.47
CA ASP A 107 6.21 -7.44 11.24
C ASP A 107 4.70 -7.70 11.07
N THR A 108 3.92 -6.62 11.09
CA THR A 108 2.47 -6.68 10.77
C THR A 108 2.20 -7.22 9.37
N GLN A 109 3.14 -7.07 8.43
CA GLN A 109 3.02 -7.56 7.06
C GLN A 109 2.97 -9.09 7.02
N ALA A 110 3.95 -9.78 7.58
CA ALA A 110 3.96 -11.24 7.62
C ALA A 110 2.86 -11.79 8.53
N HIS A 111 2.59 -11.11 9.65
CA HIS A 111 1.59 -11.56 10.63
C HIS A 111 0.16 -11.55 10.06
N TYR A 112 -0.20 -10.56 9.24
CA TYR A 112 -1.55 -10.41 8.70
C TYR A 112 -1.68 -10.70 7.19
N GLY A 113 -0.57 -11.03 6.53
CA GLY A 113 -0.50 -11.26 5.09
C GLY A 113 -0.82 -10.00 4.28
N LEU A 114 -0.29 -8.85 4.73
CA LEU A 114 -0.54 -7.53 4.14
C LEU A 114 0.72 -7.02 3.45
N THR A 115 0.58 -6.26 2.37
CA THR A 115 1.71 -5.63 1.67
C THR A 115 1.79 -4.15 2.01
N ARG A 116 2.85 -3.73 2.71
CA ARG A 116 3.04 -2.28 2.93
C ARG A 116 3.43 -1.63 1.59
N PRO A 117 2.74 -0.57 1.16
CA PRO A 117 3.14 0.16 -0.03
C PRO A 117 4.57 0.64 0.20
N SER A 118 5.48 0.21 -0.67
CA SER A 118 6.86 0.65 -0.61
C SER A 118 6.89 2.08 -1.09
N ASN A 119 6.83 3.05 -0.17
CA ASN A 119 7.40 4.36 -0.47
C ASN A 119 8.84 4.07 -0.88
N THR A 120 9.13 4.24 -2.16
CA THR A 120 10.51 4.16 -2.67
C THR A 120 11.23 5.44 -2.23
N ALA A 121 11.36 5.60 -0.92
CA ALA A 121 12.04 6.68 -0.24
C ALA A 121 12.43 6.16 1.16
N ALA A 122 13.71 5.84 1.29
CA ALA A 122 14.45 5.51 2.52
C ALA A 122 14.25 4.11 3.12
N SER A 123 15.24 3.23 2.88
CA SER A 123 16.39 3.17 3.79
C SER A 123 17.42 2.19 3.24
N ALA A 124 18.53 2.72 2.72
CA ALA A 124 19.77 1.97 2.65
C ALA A 124 20.21 1.72 4.11
N ALA A 125 19.68 0.65 4.71
CA ALA A 125 20.10 0.19 6.02
C ALA A 125 21.51 -0.39 5.91
N SER A 126 22.48 0.45 6.23
CA SER A 126 23.70 0.16 6.97
C SER A 126 23.99 -1.33 7.21
N THR A 127 24.92 -1.90 6.45
CA THR A 127 25.89 -2.87 6.98
C THR A 127 27.14 -2.80 6.12
N ASP A 128 28.07 -1.93 6.49
CA ASP A 128 29.48 -2.24 6.28
C ASP A 128 30.21 -1.93 7.58
N GLN A 129 30.33 -2.98 8.40
CA GLN A 129 31.12 -2.96 9.61
C GLN A 129 32.57 -2.76 9.21
N ALA A 130 33.13 -1.59 9.54
CA ALA A 130 34.57 -1.41 9.60
C ALA A 130 35.16 -2.41 10.62
N PRO A 131 36.12 -3.27 10.25
CA PRO A 131 36.91 -3.96 11.25
C PRO A 131 37.99 -2.99 11.73
N MET A 132 37.77 -2.35 12.88
CA MET A 132 38.85 -1.72 13.62
C MET A 132 39.57 -2.77 14.49
N GLN A 133 40.85 -2.94 14.16
CA GLN A 133 41.99 -3.34 14.99
C GLN A 133 42.02 -4.74 15.60
N GLU A 134 43.04 -5.49 15.17
CA GLU A 134 43.81 -6.34 16.08
C GLU A 134 45.30 -5.96 15.93
N ASP A 135 45.73 -4.98 16.72
CA ASP A 135 47.14 -4.91 17.14
C ASP A 135 47.32 -5.99 18.21
N SER A 136 48.13 -7.01 17.93
CA SER A 136 48.68 -7.87 18.97
C SER A 136 50.10 -8.29 18.59
N GLU A 137 51.04 -7.75 19.35
CA GLU A 137 52.48 -8.01 19.31
C GLU A 137 52.80 -9.50 19.53
N GLY A 138 53.84 -10.02 18.88
CA GLY A 138 54.33 -11.38 19.18
C GLY A 138 55.47 -11.88 18.31
N VAL A 139 56.70 -11.51 18.69
CA VAL A 139 57.97 -12.22 18.36
C VAL A 139 57.80 -13.72 18.58
N PHE A 140 58.28 -14.59 17.68
CA PHE A 140 59.00 -15.83 18.04
C PHE A 140 59.72 -16.48 16.83
N LEU A 141 61.05 -16.53 16.96
CA LEU A 141 62.09 -17.41 16.37
C LEU A 141 62.20 -17.58 14.84
#